data_AF-A0A8S3UVE6-F1
#
_entry.id   AF-A0A8S3UVE6-F1
#
_cell.length_a   1.000
_cell.length_b   1.000
_cell.length_c   1.000
_cell.angle_alpha   90.00
_cell.angle_beta   90.00
_cell.angle_gamma   90.00
#
_symmetry.space_group_name_H-M   'P 1'
#
loop_
_entity.id
_entity.type
_entity.pdbx_description
1 polymer ?
#
loop_
_entity_poly.entity_id
_entity_poly.type
_entity_poly.pdbx_seq_one_letter_code
_entity_poly.pdbx_strand_id
1 'polypeptide(L)'
;MTQLEGPMWKQIRGLGLAYGYSMYVKPEKNLLFYVLTKSSNIVNAYQKGKNIVMGYINGENSFSEVELESARSSLIFEIIEEEKTVTKVAQQSLLSYFRGVDHNYNKEMLMKIAAVTIEDLKRIGSTYIAPLFDSDKVRTAVCCNPSKVKETANDFKQFGVNLTVLDSLEEDFLSGL
;
A
#
# COMPACT_ATOMS: atom_id res chain seq x y z
N MET A 1 -5.38 -1.02 -3.48
CA MET A 1 -6.55 -1.92 -3.34
C MET A 1 -6.87 -2.15 -1.86
N THR A 2 -8.15 -2.35 -1.50
CA THR A 2 -8.58 -2.73 -0.14
C THR A 2 -9.59 -3.86 -0.21
N GLN A 3 -9.31 -4.98 0.46
CA GLN A 3 -10.27 -6.07 0.60
C GLN A 3 -11.23 -5.74 1.76
N LEU A 4 -12.52 -5.62 1.46
CA LEU A 4 -13.55 -5.54 2.49
C LEU A 4 -13.53 -6.85 3.30
N GLU A 5 -13.63 -6.75 4.63
CA GLU A 5 -13.64 -7.89 5.56
C GLU A 5 -12.33 -8.69 5.70
N GLY A 6 -11.28 -8.32 4.97
CA GLY A 6 -9.92 -8.86 5.17
C GLY A 6 -9.31 -8.46 6.53
N PRO A 7 -8.12 -9.00 6.88
CA PRO A 7 -7.48 -8.75 8.17
C PRO A 7 -7.27 -7.25 8.47
N MET A 8 -6.85 -6.48 7.46
CA MET A 8 -6.69 -5.03 7.56
C MET A 8 -8.02 -4.33 7.80
N TRP A 9 -9.09 -4.73 7.12
CA TRP A 9 -10.41 -4.18 7.37
C TRP A 9 -10.84 -4.43 8.82
N LYS A 10 -10.76 -5.67 9.29
CA LYS A 10 -11.21 -6.05 10.64
C LYS A 10 -10.40 -5.33 11.73
N GLN A 11 -9.08 -5.32 11.61
CA GLN A 11 -8.21 -4.82 12.70
C GLN A 11 -7.87 -3.33 12.62
N ILE A 12 -8.04 -2.68 11.46
CA ILE A 12 -7.79 -1.23 11.33
C ILE A 12 -9.12 -0.49 11.25
N ARG A 13 -9.96 -0.84 10.28
CA ARG A 13 -11.23 -0.16 10.03
C ARG A 13 -12.30 -0.54 11.04
N GLY A 14 -12.46 -1.83 11.32
CA GLY A 14 -13.45 -2.38 12.26
C GLY A 14 -13.22 -1.94 13.70
N LEU A 15 -11.95 -1.75 14.10
CA LEU A 15 -11.59 -1.19 15.40
C LEU A 15 -11.63 0.36 15.44
N GLY A 16 -11.99 1.02 14.33
CA GLY A 16 -12.09 2.48 14.27
C GLY A 16 -10.76 3.23 14.33
N LEU A 17 -9.62 2.57 14.06
CA LEU A 17 -8.28 3.18 14.13
C LEU A 17 -7.99 4.08 12.92
N ALA A 18 -8.44 3.67 11.73
CA ALA A 18 -8.40 4.51 10.53
C ALA A 18 -9.60 4.25 9.61
N TYR A 19 -10.00 5.29 8.88
CA TYR A 19 -11.07 5.17 7.89
C TYR A 19 -10.61 4.46 6.62
N GLY A 20 -9.43 4.83 6.12
CA GLY A 20 -8.85 4.23 4.94
C GLY A 20 -7.50 3.62 5.26
N TYR A 21 -7.21 2.53 4.57
CA TYR A 21 -5.89 1.94 4.46
C TYR A 21 -5.69 1.58 2.99
N SER A 22 -4.47 1.55 2.48
CA SER A 22 -4.21 1.05 1.13
C SER A 22 -2.74 0.68 0.98
N MET A 23 -2.49 -0.29 0.13
CA MET A 23 -1.17 -0.54 -0.44
C MET A 23 -1.26 -0.45 -1.96
N TYR A 24 -0.29 0.20 -2.57
CA TYR A 24 -0.21 0.34 -4.02
C TYR A 24 1.23 0.62 -4.46
N VAL A 25 1.54 0.19 -5.68
CA VAL A 25 2.82 0.45 -6.35
C VAL A 25 2.70 1.64 -7.31
N LYS A 26 3.80 2.37 -7.47
CA LYS A 26 4.03 3.35 -8.53
C LYS A 26 5.28 2.95 -9.30
N PRO A 27 5.16 2.06 -10.30
CA PRO A 27 6.30 1.54 -11.05
C PRO A 27 7.15 2.63 -11.68
N GLU A 28 6.54 3.70 -12.18
CA GLU A 28 7.21 4.84 -12.81
C GLU A 28 8.13 5.62 -11.86
N LYS A 29 7.92 5.48 -10.54
CA LYS A 29 8.77 6.08 -9.51
C LYS A 29 9.61 5.06 -8.76
N ASN A 30 9.48 3.77 -9.07
CA ASN A 30 10.03 2.66 -8.28
C ASN A 30 9.64 2.74 -6.79
N LEU A 31 8.40 3.15 -6.51
CA LEU A 31 7.91 3.30 -5.14
C LEU A 31 6.76 2.34 -4.84
N LEU A 32 6.74 1.85 -3.60
CA LEU A 32 5.64 1.11 -3.00
C LEU A 32 5.16 1.89 -1.79
N PHE A 33 3.84 2.01 -1.64
CA PHE A 33 3.23 2.80 -0.59
C PHE A 33 2.36 1.93 0.30
N TYR A 34 2.45 2.20 1.61
CA TYR A 34 1.42 1.86 2.58
C TYR A 34 0.85 3.17 3.14
N VAL A 35 -0.45 3.37 2.97
CA VAL A 35 -1.11 4.64 3.31
C VAL A 35 -2.27 4.37 4.25
N LEU A 36 -2.32 5.13 5.33
CA LEU A 36 -3.44 5.21 6.26
C LEU A 36 -4.07 6.60 6.15
N THR A 37 -5.39 6.67 6.00
CA THR A 37 -6.11 7.94 5.81
C THR A 37 -7.22 8.11 6.85
N LYS A 38 -7.41 9.36 7.28
CA LYS A 38 -8.38 9.76 8.32
C LYS A 38 -8.29 8.84 9.55
N SER A 39 -7.09 8.78 10.13
CA SER A 39 -6.81 7.96 11.30
C SER A 39 -7.09 8.73 12.59
N SER A 40 -7.89 8.12 13.47
CA SER A 40 -8.14 8.61 14.83
C SER A 40 -6.97 8.28 15.76
N ASN A 41 -6.29 7.16 15.48
CA ASN A 41 -5.10 6.69 16.18
C ASN A 41 -4.12 6.04 15.19
N ILE A 42 -3.22 6.87 14.65
CA ILE A 42 -2.30 6.49 13.57
C ILE A 42 -1.23 5.49 14.03
N VAL A 43 -0.77 5.62 15.27
CA VAL A 43 0.26 4.77 15.87
C VAL A 43 -0.25 3.34 15.98
N ASN A 44 -1.45 3.16 16.55
CA ASN A 44 -2.06 1.82 16.64
C ASN A 44 -2.48 1.28 15.26
N ALA A 45 -2.98 2.11 14.36
CA ALA A 45 -3.30 1.69 12.99
C ALA A 45 -2.05 1.18 12.25
N TYR A 46 -0.92 1.88 12.40
CA TYR A 46 0.38 1.46 11.85
C TYR A 46 0.83 0.13 12.47
N GLN A 47 0.80 -0.01 13.79
CA GLN A 47 1.17 -1.23 14.50
C GLN A 47 0.34 -2.43 14.05
N LYS A 48 -0.99 -2.28 13.93
CA LYS A 48 -1.88 -3.36 13.46
C LYS A 48 -1.56 -3.76 12.02
N GLY A 49 -1.35 -2.79 11.14
CA GLY A 49 -0.92 -3.07 9.77
C GLY A 49 0.40 -3.82 9.69
N LYS A 50 1.41 -3.37 10.46
CA LYS A 50 2.71 -4.04 10.58
C LYS A 50 2.55 -5.49 11.04
N ASN A 51 1.78 -5.72 12.11
CA ASN A 51 1.59 -7.06 12.66
C ASN A 51 0.90 -8.01 11.69
N ILE A 52 -0.11 -7.53 10.97
CA ILE A 52 -0.78 -8.34 9.94
C ILE A 52 0.23 -8.77 8.88
N VAL A 53 0.93 -7.81 8.29
CA VAL A 53 1.90 -8.08 7.21
C VAL A 53 2.99 -9.03 7.68
N MET A 54 3.63 -8.70 8.81
CA MET A 54 4.72 -9.52 9.33
C MET A 54 4.25 -10.91 9.76
N GLY A 55 3.04 -11.04 10.29
CA GLY A 55 2.48 -12.35 10.63
C GLY A 55 2.32 -13.27 9.42
N TYR A 56 1.88 -12.74 8.26
CA TYR A 56 1.84 -13.52 7.02
C TYR A 56 3.24 -13.83 6.47
N ILE A 57 4.17 -12.87 6.54
CA ILE A 57 5.55 -13.03 6.03
C ILE A 57 6.34 -14.04 6.86
N ASN A 58 6.22 -13.98 8.19
CA ASN A 58 6.93 -14.86 9.11
C ASN A 58 6.26 -16.24 9.26
N GLY A 59 5.09 -16.44 8.64
CA GLY A 59 4.36 -17.70 8.67
C GLY A 59 3.51 -17.94 9.93
N GLU A 60 3.29 -16.92 10.77
CA GLU A 60 2.32 -16.97 11.87
C GLU A 60 0.89 -17.11 11.34
N ASN A 61 0.61 -16.48 10.19
CA ASN A 61 -0.63 -16.64 9.44
C ASN A 61 -0.35 -17.36 8.12
N SER A 62 -1.23 -18.26 7.71
CA SER A 62 -1.18 -18.93 6.41
C SER A 62 -2.03 -18.19 5.38
N PHE A 63 -1.52 -18.10 4.15
CA PHE A 63 -2.34 -17.73 3.01
C PHE A 63 -3.28 -18.90 2.66
N SER A 64 -4.55 -18.60 2.40
CA SER A 64 -5.49 -19.56 1.83
C SER A 64 -5.47 -19.50 0.30
N GLU A 65 -5.52 -20.66 -0.35
CA GLU A 65 -5.67 -20.74 -1.81
C GLU A 65 -6.93 -20.00 -2.28
N VAL A 66 -8.01 -20.08 -1.50
CA VAL A 66 -9.28 -19.40 -1.81
C VAL A 66 -9.12 -17.87 -1.74
N GLU A 67 -8.35 -17.37 -0.77
CA GLU A 67 -8.06 -15.94 -0.65
C GLU A 67 -7.19 -15.45 -1.80
N LEU A 68 -6.19 -16.26 -2.21
CA LEU A 68 -5.34 -15.96 -3.36
C LEU A 68 -6.15 -15.93 -4.66
N GLU A 69 -7.00 -16.92 -4.91
CA GLU A 69 -7.86 -16.94 -6.10
C GLU A 69 -8.83 -15.75 -6.14
N SER A 70 -9.41 -15.38 -4.98
CA SER A 70 -10.25 -14.19 -4.87
C SER A 70 -9.47 -12.91 -5.17
N ALA A 71 -8.22 -12.79 -4.68
CA ALA A 71 -7.36 -11.64 -4.95
C ALA A 71 -6.96 -11.55 -6.43
N ARG A 72 -6.56 -12.67 -7.06
CA ARG A 72 -6.25 -12.72 -8.50
C ARG A 72 -7.45 -12.30 -9.34
N SER A 73 -8.63 -12.87 -9.05
CA SER A 73 -9.88 -12.55 -9.75
C SER A 73 -10.25 -11.07 -9.62
N SER A 74 -10.10 -10.50 -8.42
CA SER A 74 -10.37 -9.08 -8.18
C SER A 74 -9.44 -8.16 -8.96
N LEU A 75 -8.14 -8.49 -9.00
CA LEU A 75 -7.15 -7.71 -9.75
C LEU A 75 -7.36 -7.83 -11.27
N ILE A 76 -7.67 -9.03 -11.76
CA ILE A 76 -8.01 -9.26 -13.18
C ILE A 76 -9.23 -8.42 -13.57
N PHE A 77 -10.28 -8.42 -12.75
CA PHE A 77 -11.48 -7.62 -12.99
C PHE A 77 -11.17 -6.12 -13.04
N GLU A 78 -10.32 -5.61 -12.15
CA GLU A 78 -9.91 -4.20 -12.14
C GLU A 78 -9.20 -3.81 -13.45
N ILE A 79 -8.26 -4.63 -13.92
CA ILE A 79 -7.56 -4.39 -15.19
C ILE A 79 -8.54 -4.40 -16.37
N ILE A 80 -9.49 -5.33 -16.40
CA ILE A 80 -10.49 -5.40 -17.48
C ILE A 80 -11.43 -4.18 -17.43
N GLU A 81 -11.82 -3.72 -16.25
CA GLU A 81 -12.66 -2.52 -16.09
C GLU A 81 -11.97 -1.23 -16.60
N GLU A 82 -10.64 -1.19 -16.65
CA GLU A 82 -9.86 -0.12 -17.29
C GLU A 82 -9.98 -0.11 -18.82
N GLU A 83 -10.56 -1.14 -19.44
CA GLU A 83 -10.79 -1.21 -20.90
C GLU A 83 -12.28 -1.23 -21.27
N LYS A 84 -13.18 -1.05 -20.30
CA LYS A 84 -14.64 -1.17 -20.49
C LYS A 84 -15.24 -0.20 -21.49
N THR A 85 -14.65 0.98 -21.67
CA THR A 85 -15.21 2.04 -22.53
C THR A 85 -14.18 2.51 -23.54
N VAL A 86 -14.67 2.96 -24.71
CA VAL A 86 -13.81 3.50 -25.79
C VAL A 86 -12.90 4.61 -25.27
N THR A 87 -13.41 5.50 -24.42
CA THR A 87 -12.61 6.56 -23.79
C THR A 87 -11.47 6.01 -22.93
N LYS A 88 -11.76 5.00 -22.10
CA LYS A 88 -10.72 4.39 -21.25
C LYS A 88 -9.68 3.65 -22.09
N VAL A 89 -10.10 2.93 -23.13
CA VAL A 89 -9.18 2.27 -24.09
C VAL A 89 -8.29 3.30 -24.80
N ALA A 90 -8.84 4.42 -25.25
CA ALA A 90 -8.05 5.49 -25.85
C ALA A 90 -7.02 6.08 -24.87
N GLN A 91 -7.40 6.29 -23.60
CA GLN A 91 -6.49 6.73 -22.55
C GLN A 91 -5.38 5.70 -22.28
N GLN A 92 -5.71 4.42 -22.18
CA GLN A 92 -4.72 3.35 -21.97
C GLN A 92 -3.77 3.20 -23.15
N SER A 93 -4.25 3.38 -24.39
CA SER A 93 -3.39 3.40 -25.59
C SER A 93 -2.36 4.54 -25.52
N LEU A 94 -2.80 5.75 -25.15
CA LEU A 94 -1.89 6.89 -24.97
C LEU A 94 -0.87 6.65 -23.85
N LEU A 95 -1.30 6.10 -22.71
CA LEU A 95 -0.40 5.75 -21.61
C LEU A 95 0.58 4.64 -22.00
N SER A 96 0.14 3.64 -22.76
CA SER A 96 1.00 2.54 -23.23
C SER A 96 2.10 3.05 -24.15
N TYR A 97 1.77 3.99 -25.05
CA TYR A 97 2.75 4.68 -25.87
C TYR A 97 3.80 5.42 -25.03
N PHE A 98 3.38 6.20 -24.03
CA PHE A 98 4.33 6.90 -23.14
C PHE A 98 5.16 5.97 -22.27
N ARG A 99 4.62 4.81 -21.88
CA ARG A 99 5.32 3.79 -21.10
C ARG A 99 6.24 2.91 -21.96
N GLY A 100 6.14 2.99 -23.29
CA GLY A 100 6.90 2.15 -24.21
C GLY A 100 6.54 0.66 -24.11
N VAL A 101 5.27 0.34 -23.81
CA VAL A 101 4.79 -1.06 -23.69
C VAL A 101 3.96 -1.47 -24.91
N ASP A 102 4.02 -2.75 -25.26
CA ASP A 102 3.27 -3.32 -26.38
C ASP A 102 1.75 -3.31 -26.12
N HIS A 103 0.95 -3.34 -27.19
CA HIS A 103 -0.51 -3.41 -27.09
C HIS A 103 -1.00 -4.68 -26.37
N ASN A 104 -0.21 -5.76 -26.37
CA ASN A 104 -0.52 -7.00 -25.64
C ASN A 104 -0.14 -6.95 -24.16
N TYR A 105 0.42 -5.85 -23.65
CA TYR A 105 0.93 -5.74 -22.28
C TYR A 105 -0.10 -6.17 -21.23
N ASN A 106 -1.35 -5.69 -21.33
CA ASN A 106 -2.40 -6.04 -20.38
C ASN A 106 -2.73 -7.53 -20.45
N LYS A 107 -2.79 -8.13 -21.65
CA LYS A 107 -3.02 -9.56 -21.81
C LYS A 107 -1.90 -10.40 -21.18
N GLU A 108 -0.64 -10.00 -21.38
CA GLU A 108 0.49 -10.65 -20.72
C GLU A 108 0.46 -10.49 -19.19
N MET A 109 0.07 -9.31 -18.71
CA MET A 109 -0.08 -9.04 -17.30
C MET A 109 -1.16 -9.94 -16.66
N LEU A 110 -2.30 -10.13 -17.33
CA LEU A 110 -3.36 -11.03 -16.88
C LEU A 110 -2.86 -12.48 -16.76
N MET A 111 -2.08 -12.96 -17.74
CA MET A 111 -1.47 -14.30 -17.67
C MET A 111 -0.49 -14.43 -16.50
N LYS A 112 0.33 -13.40 -16.25
CA LYS A 112 1.26 -13.37 -15.11
C LYS A 112 0.52 -13.37 -13.78
N ILE A 113 -0.57 -12.59 -13.65
CA ILE A 113 -1.39 -12.55 -12.43
C ILE A 113 -2.02 -13.91 -12.15
N ALA A 114 -2.56 -14.57 -13.18
CA ALA A 114 -3.17 -15.88 -13.04
C ALA A 114 -2.19 -16.95 -12.53
N ALA A 115 -0.89 -16.80 -12.80
CA ALA A 115 0.16 -17.75 -12.42
C ALA A 115 0.81 -17.49 -11.04
N VAL A 116 0.42 -16.42 -10.32
CA VAL A 116 1.06 -16.03 -9.04
C VAL A 116 0.78 -17.04 -7.93
N THR A 117 1.78 -17.72 -7.39
CA THR A 117 1.63 -18.73 -6.33
C THR A 117 1.67 -18.17 -4.90
N ILE A 118 1.32 -18.97 -3.89
CA ILE A 118 1.51 -18.60 -2.47
C ILE A 118 3.01 -18.40 -2.17
N GLU A 119 3.88 -19.20 -2.77
CA GLU A 119 5.33 -19.10 -2.64
C GLU A 119 5.81 -17.74 -3.16
N ASP A 120 5.24 -17.26 -4.27
CA ASP A 120 5.50 -15.91 -4.77
C ASP A 120 5.08 -14.84 -3.76
N LEU A 121 3.91 -14.98 -3.11
CA LEU A 121 3.49 -14.04 -2.08
C LEU A 121 4.46 -13.98 -0.90
N LYS A 122 4.95 -15.12 -0.42
CA LYS A 122 5.93 -15.17 0.69
C LYS A 122 7.26 -14.53 0.29
N ARG A 123 7.74 -14.86 -0.92
CA ARG A 123 8.99 -14.33 -1.48
C ARG A 123 8.93 -12.82 -1.68
N ILE A 124 7.89 -12.34 -2.36
CA ILE A 124 7.66 -10.91 -2.65
C ILE A 124 7.32 -10.14 -1.38
N GLY A 125 6.54 -10.74 -0.47
CA GLY A 125 6.25 -10.22 0.86
C GLY A 125 7.52 -9.84 1.60
N SER A 126 8.45 -10.79 1.73
CA SER A 126 9.74 -10.57 2.38
C SER A 126 10.61 -9.55 1.64
N THR A 127 10.62 -9.60 0.31
CA THR A 127 11.54 -8.78 -0.51
C THR A 127 11.11 -7.32 -0.58
N TYR A 128 9.80 -7.05 -0.75
CA TYR A 128 9.29 -5.72 -1.08
C TYR A 128 8.30 -5.17 -0.06
N ILE A 129 7.50 -6.01 0.60
CA ILE A 129 6.47 -5.54 1.53
C ILE A 129 7.03 -5.33 2.95
N ALA A 130 7.85 -6.27 3.47
CA ALA A 130 8.48 -6.12 4.79
C ALA A 130 9.31 -4.83 4.94
N PRO A 131 10.10 -4.37 3.92
CA PRO A 131 10.81 -3.10 3.99
C PRO A 131 9.95 -1.85 4.25
N LEU A 132 8.63 -1.90 4.01
CA LEU A 132 7.73 -0.78 4.37
C LEU A 132 7.63 -0.56 5.89
N PHE A 133 8.07 -1.54 6.69
CA PHE A 133 8.01 -1.52 8.14
C PHE A 133 9.40 -1.53 8.80
N ASP A 134 10.43 -1.33 7.99
CA ASP A 134 11.84 -1.22 8.35
C ASP A 134 12.24 0.26 8.29
N SER A 135 12.54 0.85 9.45
CA SER A 135 12.84 2.28 9.61
C SER A 135 14.06 2.74 8.81
N ASP A 136 14.96 1.83 8.47
CA ASP A 136 16.19 2.16 7.72
C ASP A 136 15.95 2.22 6.21
N LYS A 137 14.83 1.67 5.74
CA LYS A 137 14.49 1.57 4.30
C LYS A 137 13.28 2.40 3.91
N VAL A 138 12.34 2.61 4.82
CA VAL A 138 11.10 3.33 4.52
C VAL A 138 11.26 4.84 4.72
N ARG A 139 10.57 5.61 3.89
CA ARG A 139 10.31 7.03 4.14
C ARG A 139 8.90 7.19 4.67
N THR A 140 8.76 7.83 5.83
CA THR A 140 7.47 7.98 6.51
C THR A 140 7.13 9.46 6.64
N ALA A 141 5.90 9.79 6.30
CA ALA A 141 5.32 11.11 6.53
C ALA A 141 3.98 10.93 7.24
N VAL A 142 3.71 11.80 8.22
CA VAL A 142 2.47 11.78 9.01
C VAL A 142 1.94 13.20 9.10
N CYS A 143 0.69 13.38 8.69
CA CYS A 143 -0.04 14.63 8.88
C CYS A 143 -1.06 14.42 9.99
N CYS A 144 -1.02 15.24 11.04
CA CYS A 144 -1.93 15.17 12.18
C CYS A 144 -2.26 16.57 12.71
N ASN A 145 -3.19 16.66 13.66
CA ASN A 145 -3.53 17.92 14.29
C ASN A 145 -2.29 18.50 15.03
N PRO A 146 -2.02 19.82 14.96
CA PRO A 146 -0.88 20.45 15.65
C PRO A 146 -0.72 20.04 17.12
N SER A 147 -1.83 19.87 17.85
CA SER A 147 -1.82 19.44 19.25
C SER A 147 -1.26 18.03 19.49
N LYS A 148 -1.26 17.15 18.47
CA LYS A 148 -0.80 15.76 18.54
C LYS A 148 0.57 15.52 17.91
N VAL A 149 1.19 16.54 17.30
CA VAL A 149 2.44 16.36 16.54
C VAL A 149 3.57 15.81 17.41
N LYS A 150 3.77 16.39 18.61
CA LYS A 150 4.83 15.95 19.53
C LYS A 150 4.58 14.55 20.09
N GLU A 151 3.34 14.24 20.46
CA GLU A 151 2.92 12.92 20.93
C GLU A 151 3.16 11.87 19.85
N THR A 152 2.63 12.10 18.64
CA THR A 152 2.78 11.20 17.49
C THR A 152 4.24 10.97 17.13
N ALA A 153 5.05 12.04 17.07
CA ALA A 153 6.48 11.91 16.77
C ALA A 153 7.24 11.08 17.82
N ASN A 154 6.87 11.20 19.10
CA ASN A 154 7.46 10.38 20.16
C ASN A 154 7.00 8.93 20.09
N ASP A 155 5.72 8.68 19.87
CA ASP A 155 5.17 7.33 19.81
C ASP A 155 5.74 6.52 18.64
N PHE A 156 6.03 7.15 17.50
CA PHE A 156 6.63 6.46 16.35
C PHE A 156 8.08 5.99 16.60
N LYS A 157 8.77 6.52 17.62
CA LYS A 157 10.10 6.04 18.02
C LYS A 157 10.08 4.59 18.48
N GLN A 158 8.95 4.10 19.00
CA GLN A 158 8.81 2.68 19.37
C GLN A 158 8.94 1.73 18.17
N PHE A 159 8.80 2.25 16.94
CA PHE A 159 8.98 1.52 15.69
C PHE A 159 10.34 1.79 15.03
N GLY A 160 11.25 2.50 15.70
CA GLY A 160 12.52 2.98 15.12
C GLY A 160 12.35 4.16 14.16
N VAL A 161 11.14 4.70 14.00
CA VAL A 161 10.85 5.78 13.06
C VAL A 161 11.07 7.13 13.75
N ASN A 162 12.16 7.80 13.42
CA ASN A 162 12.48 9.14 13.91
C ASN A 162 11.87 10.20 12.98
N LEU A 163 10.74 10.77 13.38
CA LEU A 163 10.06 11.82 12.61
C LEU A 163 10.65 13.20 12.92
N THR A 164 10.87 14.00 11.88
CA THR A 164 11.15 15.43 12.02
C THR A 164 9.83 16.17 12.09
N VAL A 165 9.67 16.98 13.12
CA VAL A 165 8.47 17.81 13.32
C VAL A 165 8.58 19.04 12.42
N LEU A 166 7.56 19.27 11.62
CA LEU A 166 7.37 20.48 10.82
C LEU A 166 6.10 21.15 11.31
N ASP A 167 6.18 22.45 11.60
CA ASP A 167 5.04 23.22 12.13
C ASP A 167 4.03 23.54 11.02
N SER A 168 4.52 23.75 9.79
CA SER A 168 3.71 23.96 8.59
C SER A 168 4.42 23.47 7.34
N LEU A 169 3.67 22.85 6.42
CA LEU A 169 4.17 22.48 5.10
C LEU A 169 4.59 23.72 4.28
N GLU A 170 3.88 24.83 4.47
CA GLU A 170 4.14 26.08 3.73
C GLU A 170 5.38 26.79 4.26
N GLU A 171 5.57 26.80 5.57
CA GLU A 171 6.67 27.53 6.21
C GLU A 171 7.99 26.77 6.16
N ASP A 172 7.97 25.44 6.21
CA ASP A 172 9.20 24.64 6.28
C ASP A 172 9.64 24.04 4.94
N PHE A 173 8.70 23.65 4.07
CA PHE A 173 9.04 22.90 2.84
C PHE A 173 9.27 23.82 1.64
N LEU A 174 8.62 24.99 1.61
CA LEU A 174 8.74 25.95 0.50
C LEU A 174 9.72 27.10 0.77
N SER A 175 10.12 27.33 2.03
CA SER A 175 11.07 28.39 2.40
C SER A 175 12.54 28.04 2.11
N GLY A 176 12.82 26.77 1.79
CA GLY A 176 14.13 26.27 1.37
C GLY A 176 14.32 26.13 -0.14
N LEU A 177 13.35 26.59 -0.95
CA LEU A 177 13.37 26.57 -2.42
C LEU A 177 13.58 27.98 -3.00
#